data_AF-A0A926CDQ1-F1
#
_entry.id   AF-A0A926CDQ1-F1
#
_cell.length_a   1.000
_cell.length_b   1.000
_cell.length_c   1.000
_cell.angle_alpha   90.00
_cell.angle_beta   90.00
_cell.angle_gamma   90.00
#
_symmetry.space_group_name_H-M   'P 1'
#
loop_
_entity.id
_entity.type
_entity.pdbx_description
1 polymer ?
#
loop_
_entity_poly.entity_id
_entity_poly.type
_entity_poly.pdbx_seq_one_letter_code
_entity_poly.pdbx_strand_id
1 'polypeptide(L)'
;MGGKGFLGTNASVLADVTLILSVIIAIILTIGVVMALLKRYGIHRWLQTSAVILNALLVVLVMVGSFLRSVLPGVQQRLDQPYYYVATLHGLVGIFAFVYGSYVALRANEIMPKALRFSNYKVWMRFAYTLYMLATALGIWVYVVWYTGPAIAAEGQPIAQAPNEQVVPMANFVFTPVELVIPVGTTVVWANQDSAPHNAVADDGIVFRSELLQTGQEFRFTFSEEGLFPYYCELHGSPGVDMAGTIRVVPAGQAPVLAGVPTPVAGGIAQPTPQPLPAQPFGQTSGTAAFRDALARNDQIVVELNPGAAPAGQVLTAFLTSDDGTTTLPLGQLQPGADGITRVVFSEPNGQNLLASYSWLLITQEAGGQSLFESQLPPQAALPIRQLLVDGPGVPNPQGYVVGLRTQTDELLRHTQFMLNSQAGGDLEGIKRHAELVFNLVSGSLDPQFGDLNGDSRPQNPGDGFGLLQNGGQAGYIKLTGDTAVAAAGAPDASDSIKVHGEHVRISAENLRGWSAQARELALQLTRATDAVSVKPQIDQLLTLSQSISRGADVNGDGRIDPVPGEAGTLLAYEHAQYMAGFGIVPVQP
;
A
#
# COMPACT_ATOMS: atom_id res chain seq x y z
N MET A 1 -8.57 -13.93 3.38
CA MET A 1 -8.34 -15.07 4.30
C MET A 1 -6.97 -14.89 4.94
N GLY A 2 -6.86 -14.05 5.98
CA GLY A 2 -5.59 -13.60 6.55
C GLY A 2 -5.26 -14.15 7.95
N GLY A 3 -5.90 -15.23 8.38
CA GLY A 3 -5.66 -15.81 9.71
C GLY A 3 -4.32 -16.55 9.82
N LYS A 4 -3.82 -16.67 11.05
CA LYS A 4 -2.70 -17.55 11.42
C LYS A 4 -3.03 -19.00 11.05
N GLY A 5 -2.05 -19.71 10.52
CA GLY A 5 -2.13 -21.12 10.16
C GLY A 5 -2.43 -22.03 11.35
N PHE A 6 -2.92 -23.23 11.04
CA PHE A 6 -3.30 -24.27 12.00
C PHE A 6 -2.21 -25.33 12.24
N LEU A 7 -1.08 -25.27 11.53
CA LEU A 7 0.06 -26.18 11.69
C LEU A 7 1.03 -25.77 12.81
N GLY A 8 0.69 -24.75 13.61
CA GLY A 8 1.49 -24.33 14.76
C GLY A 8 2.78 -23.60 14.39
N THR A 9 2.85 -23.05 13.18
CA THR A 9 3.98 -22.28 12.64
C THR A 9 3.59 -20.82 12.44
N ASN A 10 4.50 -19.97 11.95
CA ASN A 10 4.20 -18.57 11.61
C ASN A 10 3.49 -18.42 10.24
N ALA A 11 3.17 -19.52 9.58
CA ALA A 11 2.51 -19.53 8.28
C ALA A 11 1.06 -19.01 8.36
N SER A 12 0.55 -18.52 7.22
CA SER A 12 -0.87 -18.19 7.05
C SER A 12 -1.70 -19.45 6.77
N VAL A 13 -3.02 -19.38 6.97
CA VAL A 13 -3.95 -20.47 6.59
C VAL A 13 -3.74 -20.92 5.13
N LEU A 14 -3.48 -19.99 4.21
CA LEU A 14 -3.25 -20.33 2.81
C LEU A 14 -1.95 -21.12 2.61
N ALA A 15 -0.88 -20.76 3.33
CA ALA A 15 0.39 -21.49 3.27
C ALA A 15 0.26 -22.91 3.84
N ASP A 16 -0.46 -23.09 4.94
CA ASP A 16 -0.73 -24.41 5.54
C ASP A 16 -1.54 -25.32 4.60
N VAL A 17 -2.61 -24.76 4.04
CA VAL A 17 -3.45 -25.48 3.06
C VAL A 17 -2.61 -25.86 1.84
N THR A 18 -1.74 -24.96 1.37
CA THR A 18 -0.86 -25.22 0.22
C THR A 18 0.12 -26.36 0.50
N LEU A 19 0.74 -26.40 1.70
CA LEU A 19 1.62 -27.49 2.12
C LEU A 19 0.87 -28.82 2.17
N ILE A 20 -0.30 -28.84 2.81
CA ILE A 20 -1.10 -30.06 2.97
C ILE A 20 -1.56 -30.59 1.62
N LEU A 21 -2.08 -29.73 0.74
CA LEU A 21 -2.47 -30.12 -0.60
C LEU A 21 -1.29 -30.70 -1.39
N SER A 22 -0.10 -30.09 -1.26
CA SER A 22 1.13 -30.60 -1.90
C SER A 22 1.51 -32.00 -1.41
N VAL A 23 1.38 -32.26 -0.09
CA VAL A 23 1.62 -33.58 0.50
C VAL A 23 0.56 -34.60 0.07
N ILE A 24 -0.71 -34.21 0.02
CA ILE A 24 -1.81 -35.06 -0.46
C ILE A 24 -1.58 -35.47 -1.92
N ILE A 25 -1.19 -34.53 -2.79
CA ILE A 25 -0.82 -34.81 -4.18
C ILE A 25 0.30 -35.86 -4.23
N ALA A 26 1.36 -35.69 -3.44
CA ALA A 26 2.47 -36.64 -3.40
C ALA A 26 2.04 -38.05 -2.93
N ILE A 27 1.10 -38.13 -1.99
CA ILE A 27 0.48 -39.39 -1.54
C ILE A 27 -0.32 -40.03 -2.68
N ILE A 28 -1.18 -39.27 -3.37
CA ILE A 28 -1.96 -39.79 -4.52
C ILE A 28 -1.03 -40.33 -5.61
N LEU A 29 0.04 -39.59 -5.93
CA LEU A 29 1.04 -40.03 -6.90
C LEU A 29 1.68 -41.36 -6.47
N THR A 30 2.02 -41.50 -5.19
CA THR A 30 2.61 -42.72 -4.62
C THR A 30 1.63 -43.90 -4.63
N ILE A 31 0.36 -43.69 -4.28
CA ILE A 31 -0.69 -44.72 -4.40
C ILE A 31 -0.81 -45.16 -5.86
N GLY A 32 -0.76 -44.22 -6.81
CA GLY A 32 -0.77 -44.57 -8.22
C GLY A 32 0.44 -45.42 -8.63
N VAL A 33 1.64 -45.18 -8.09
CA VAL A 33 2.80 -46.06 -8.30
C VAL A 33 2.51 -47.48 -7.79
N VAL A 34 1.92 -47.61 -6.60
CA VAL A 34 1.49 -48.91 -6.04
C VAL A 34 0.48 -49.59 -6.97
N MET A 35 -0.51 -48.87 -7.49
CA MET A 35 -1.49 -49.42 -8.44
C MET A 35 -0.81 -49.92 -9.73
N ALA A 36 0.21 -49.22 -10.22
CA ALA A 36 0.99 -49.69 -11.38
C ALA A 36 1.79 -50.96 -11.07
N LEU A 37 2.39 -51.07 -9.87
CA LEU A 37 3.10 -52.28 -9.43
C LEU A 37 2.15 -53.48 -9.28
N LEU A 38 0.92 -53.22 -8.82
CA LEU A 38 -0.18 -54.20 -8.77
C LEU A 38 -0.81 -54.48 -10.15
N LYS A 39 -0.23 -53.94 -11.23
CA LYS A 39 -0.71 -54.06 -12.62
C LYS A 39 -2.13 -53.53 -12.86
N ARG A 40 -2.63 -52.66 -11.98
CA ARG A 40 -3.94 -51.97 -12.11
C ARG A 40 -3.78 -50.64 -12.86
N TYR A 41 -3.44 -50.73 -14.15
CA TYR A 41 -3.04 -49.57 -14.95
C TYR A 41 -4.15 -48.54 -15.19
N GLY A 42 -5.41 -48.97 -15.24
CA GLY A 42 -6.55 -48.05 -15.36
C GLY A 42 -6.68 -47.13 -14.14
N ILE A 43 -6.57 -47.70 -12.93
CA ILE A 43 -6.63 -46.95 -11.67
C ILE A 43 -5.39 -46.04 -11.55
N HIS A 44 -4.20 -46.56 -11.87
CA HIS A 44 -2.98 -45.76 -11.93
C HIS A 44 -3.17 -44.50 -12.81
N ARG A 45 -3.64 -44.67 -14.05
CA ARG A 45 -3.83 -43.55 -15.00
C ARG A 45 -4.71 -42.46 -14.42
N TRP A 46 -5.85 -42.80 -13.84
CA TRP A 46 -6.77 -41.81 -13.27
C TRP A 46 -6.21 -41.13 -12.02
N LEU A 47 -5.58 -41.88 -11.10
CA LEU A 47 -4.91 -41.30 -9.93
C LEU A 47 -3.81 -40.31 -10.32
N GLN A 48 -2.96 -40.67 -11.30
CA GLN A 48 -1.91 -39.76 -11.78
C GLN A 48 -2.50 -38.52 -12.47
N THR A 49 -3.52 -38.69 -13.31
CA THR A 49 -4.14 -37.59 -14.04
C THR A 49 -4.78 -36.58 -13.07
N SER A 50 -5.53 -37.06 -12.07
CA SER A 50 -6.14 -36.20 -11.07
C SER A 50 -5.11 -35.47 -10.22
N ALA A 51 -4.02 -36.15 -9.81
CA ALA A 51 -2.94 -35.52 -9.06
C ALA A 51 -2.24 -34.42 -9.87
N VAL A 52 -1.96 -34.65 -11.16
CA VAL A 52 -1.34 -33.65 -12.04
C VAL A 52 -2.26 -32.44 -12.27
N ILE A 53 -3.56 -32.64 -12.45
CA ILE A 53 -4.52 -31.53 -12.59
C ILE A 53 -4.61 -30.72 -11.29
N LEU A 54 -4.75 -31.38 -10.15
CA LEU A 54 -4.81 -30.70 -8.85
C LEU A 54 -3.51 -29.92 -8.58
N ASN A 55 -2.36 -30.52 -8.90
CA ASN A 55 -1.07 -29.85 -8.83
C ASN A 55 -0.99 -28.64 -9.78
N ALA A 56 -1.51 -28.74 -11.00
CA ALA A 56 -1.52 -27.65 -11.96
C ALA A 56 -2.28 -26.43 -11.43
N LEU A 57 -3.45 -26.66 -10.86
CA LEU A 57 -4.25 -25.61 -10.24
C LEU A 57 -3.52 -24.98 -9.06
N LEU A 58 -2.93 -25.79 -8.17
CA LEU A 58 -2.16 -25.28 -7.03
C LEU A 58 -0.97 -24.43 -7.46
N VAL A 59 -0.20 -24.90 -8.44
CA VAL A 59 0.97 -24.19 -8.95
C VAL A 59 0.57 -22.86 -9.60
N VAL A 60 -0.39 -22.88 -10.52
CA VAL A 60 -0.77 -21.68 -11.29
C VAL A 60 -1.47 -20.64 -10.42
N LEU A 61 -2.40 -21.06 -9.56
CA LEU A 61 -3.22 -20.12 -8.79
C LEU A 61 -2.51 -19.57 -7.55
N VAL A 62 -1.59 -20.34 -6.96
CA VAL A 62 -0.96 -19.97 -5.68
C VAL A 62 0.54 -19.80 -5.82
N MET A 63 1.25 -20.83 -6.30
CA MET A 63 2.72 -20.85 -6.22
C MET A 63 3.38 -19.87 -7.21
N VAL A 64 2.86 -19.72 -8.44
CA VAL A 64 3.42 -18.78 -9.44
C VAL A 64 3.28 -17.35 -8.95
N GLY A 65 2.08 -16.94 -8.51
CA GLY A 65 1.86 -15.58 -8.00
C GLY A 65 2.67 -15.29 -6.73
N SER A 66 2.86 -16.29 -5.86
CA SER A 66 3.74 -16.17 -4.68
C SER A 66 5.21 -15.99 -5.08
N PHE A 67 5.71 -16.82 -6.00
CA PHE A 67 7.10 -16.75 -6.46
C PHE A 67 7.41 -15.43 -7.18
N LEU A 68 6.53 -14.99 -8.09
CA LEU A 68 6.71 -13.75 -8.85
C LEU A 68 6.72 -12.50 -7.97
N ARG A 69 5.96 -12.50 -6.88
CA ARG A 69 5.86 -11.35 -5.97
C ARG A 69 6.92 -11.37 -4.87
N SER A 70 7.17 -12.52 -4.26
CA SER A 70 7.96 -12.62 -3.01
C SER A 70 9.40 -13.07 -3.22
N VAL A 71 9.71 -13.76 -4.33
CA VAL A 71 11.03 -14.37 -4.55
C VAL A 71 11.73 -13.71 -5.73
N LEU A 72 11.09 -13.68 -6.90
CA LEU A 72 11.70 -13.25 -8.16
C LEU A 72 12.37 -11.86 -8.12
N PRO A 73 11.80 -10.82 -7.48
CA PRO A 73 12.43 -9.49 -7.44
C PRO A 73 13.78 -9.48 -6.71
N GLY A 74 13.98 -10.37 -5.73
CA GLY A 74 15.18 -10.43 -4.89
C GLY A 74 16.22 -11.47 -5.31
N VAL A 75 15.88 -12.42 -6.19
CA VAL A 75 16.77 -13.54 -6.54
C VAL A 75 18.13 -13.05 -7.03
N GLN A 76 18.18 -12.07 -7.94
CA GLN A 76 19.45 -11.65 -8.55
C GLN A 76 20.46 -11.08 -7.54
N GLN A 77 20.00 -10.55 -6.41
CA GLN A 77 20.83 -9.84 -5.44
C GLN A 77 21.02 -10.59 -4.11
N ARG A 78 20.19 -11.61 -3.82
CA ARG A 78 20.08 -12.21 -2.48
C ARG A 78 20.12 -13.74 -2.46
N LEU A 79 20.75 -14.37 -3.47
CA LEU A 79 20.88 -15.85 -3.55
C LEU A 79 21.71 -16.47 -2.42
N ASP A 80 22.46 -15.66 -1.69
CA ASP A 80 23.19 -16.04 -0.49
C ASP A 80 22.26 -16.26 0.72
N GLN A 81 21.05 -15.70 0.71
CA GLN A 81 20.10 -15.87 1.79
C GLN A 81 19.26 -17.16 1.64
N PRO A 82 19.12 -17.98 2.70
CA PRO A 82 18.37 -19.24 2.65
C PRO A 82 16.92 -19.08 2.16
N TYR A 83 16.28 -17.95 2.47
CA TYR A 83 14.92 -17.63 2.04
C TYR A 83 14.78 -17.66 0.51
N TYR A 84 15.69 -16.97 -0.20
CA TYR A 84 15.68 -16.87 -1.66
C TYR A 84 16.29 -18.10 -2.32
N TYR A 85 17.36 -18.64 -1.76
CA TYR A 85 18.05 -19.81 -2.29
C TYR A 85 17.13 -21.03 -2.39
N VAL A 86 16.49 -21.41 -1.28
CA VAL A 86 15.67 -22.63 -1.21
C VAL A 86 14.42 -22.51 -2.06
N ALA A 87 13.79 -21.32 -2.07
CA ALA A 87 12.62 -21.05 -2.89
C ALA A 87 12.94 -21.02 -4.40
N THR A 88 14.10 -20.49 -4.78
CA THR A 88 14.57 -20.52 -6.18
C THR A 88 14.84 -21.95 -6.63
N LEU A 89 15.51 -22.76 -5.80
CA LEU A 89 15.75 -24.17 -6.09
C LEU A 89 14.45 -24.96 -6.23
N HIS A 90 13.49 -24.76 -5.32
CA HIS A 90 12.15 -25.33 -5.40
C HIS A 90 11.44 -24.93 -6.69
N GLY A 91 11.45 -23.63 -7.04
CA GLY A 91 10.82 -23.11 -8.25
C GLY A 91 11.37 -23.73 -9.53
N LEU A 92 12.70 -23.83 -9.66
CA LEU A 92 13.34 -24.45 -10.83
C LEU A 92 12.98 -25.92 -11.01
N VAL A 93 13.10 -26.71 -9.93
CA VAL A 93 12.73 -28.14 -9.95
C VAL A 93 11.23 -28.29 -10.18
N GLY A 94 10.42 -27.45 -9.56
CA GLY A 94 8.96 -27.44 -9.67
C GLY A 94 8.45 -27.12 -11.07
N ILE A 95 9.03 -26.11 -11.75
CA ILE A 95 8.70 -25.78 -13.14
C ILE A 95 9.00 -26.97 -14.05
N PHE A 96 10.17 -27.58 -13.88
CA PHE A 96 10.55 -28.74 -14.69
C PHE A 96 9.65 -29.95 -14.41
N ALA A 97 9.35 -30.23 -13.14
CA ALA A 97 8.41 -31.27 -12.73
C ALA A 97 7.00 -31.03 -13.30
N PHE A 98 6.51 -29.79 -13.27
CA PHE A 98 5.20 -29.40 -13.76
C PHE A 98 5.06 -29.60 -15.27
N VAL A 99 6.02 -29.11 -16.06
CA VAL A 99 6.00 -29.25 -17.52
C VAL A 99 6.15 -30.72 -17.91
N TYR A 100 7.15 -31.41 -17.35
CA TYR A 100 7.43 -32.80 -17.69
C TYR A 100 6.31 -33.75 -17.25
N GLY A 101 5.78 -33.56 -16.04
CA GLY A 101 4.66 -34.32 -15.49
C GLY A 101 3.37 -34.16 -16.30
N SER A 102 3.05 -32.92 -16.67
CA SER A 102 1.90 -32.62 -17.54
C SER A 102 2.06 -33.27 -18.91
N TYR A 103 3.26 -33.21 -19.50
CA TYR A 103 3.56 -33.88 -20.76
C TYR A 103 3.37 -35.42 -20.67
N VAL A 104 3.83 -36.05 -19.59
CA VAL A 104 3.62 -37.49 -19.35
C VAL A 104 2.12 -37.82 -19.17
N ALA A 105 1.37 -36.99 -18.44
CA ALA A 105 -0.07 -37.18 -18.23
C ALA A 105 -0.87 -37.02 -19.53
N LEU A 106 -0.54 -36.03 -20.37
CA LEU A 106 -1.13 -35.85 -21.69
C LEU A 106 -0.83 -37.06 -22.60
N ARG A 107 0.40 -37.58 -22.55
CA ARG A 107 0.78 -38.79 -23.30
C ARG A 107 0.03 -40.03 -22.83
N ALA A 108 -0.15 -40.20 -21.52
CA ALA A 108 -0.90 -41.30 -20.92
C ALA A 108 -2.40 -41.24 -21.23
N ASN A 109 -2.92 -40.04 -21.51
CA ASN A 109 -4.32 -39.83 -21.91
C ASN A 109 -4.56 -39.80 -23.42
N GLU A 110 -3.55 -40.14 -24.22
CA GLU A 110 -3.62 -40.20 -25.69
C GLU A 110 -3.92 -38.86 -26.39
N ILE A 111 -3.80 -37.74 -25.66
CA ILE A 111 -4.05 -36.39 -26.18
C ILE A 111 -2.89 -35.92 -27.08
N MET A 112 -1.69 -36.46 -26.91
CA MET A 112 -0.48 -36.01 -27.62
C MET A 112 -0.47 -36.36 -29.12
N PRO A 113 -0.08 -35.41 -30.01
CA PRO A 113 0.18 -35.66 -31.43
C PRO A 113 1.25 -36.74 -31.65
N LYS A 114 1.17 -37.50 -32.74
CA LYS A 114 2.06 -38.66 -33.02
C LYS A 114 3.56 -38.30 -32.96
N ALA A 115 3.95 -37.14 -33.46
CA ALA A 115 5.35 -36.68 -33.50
C ALA A 115 5.98 -36.46 -32.11
N LEU A 116 5.16 -36.21 -31.09
CA LEU A 116 5.61 -35.91 -29.73
C LEU A 116 5.43 -37.08 -28.77
N ARG A 117 5.21 -38.30 -29.27
CA ARG A 117 4.97 -39.49 -28.44
C ARG A 117 6.28 -40.19 -28.09
N PHE A 118 6.47 -40.52 -26.82
CA PHE A 118 7.45 -41.51 -26.39
C PHE A 118 6.81 -42.91 -26.24
N SER A 119 7.67 -43.94 -26.26
CA SER A 119 7.29 -45.36 -26.18
C SER A 119 7.67 -46.01 -24.83
N ASN A 120 8.73 -45.55 -24.16
CA ASN A 120 9.20 -46.16 -22.91
C ASN A 120 8.55 -45.54 -21.65
N TYR A 121 7.27 -45.83 -21.42
CA TYR A 121 6.50 -45.26 -20.31
C TYR A 121 7.17 -45.43 -18.93
N LYS A 122 7.81 -46.57 -18.68
CA LYS A 122 8.38 -46.88 -17.36
C LYS A 122 9.48 -45.91 -16.95
N VAL A 123 10.37 -45.54 -17.87
CA VAL A 123 11.45 -44.58 -17.60
C VAL A 123 10.89 -43.18 -17.41
N TRP A 124 9.99 -42.75 -18.29
CA TRP A 124 9.38 -41.42 -18.24
C TRP A 124 8.57 -41.20 -16.97
N MET A 125 7.74 -42.18 -16.56
CA MET A 125 6.93 -42.10 -15.35
C MET A 125 7.79 -42.11 -14.07
N ARG A 126 8.88 -42.88 -14.02
CA ARG A 126 9.80 -42.88 -12.86
C ARG A 126 10.50 -41.54 -12.70
N PHE A 127 10.92 -40.95 -13.81
CA PHE A 127 11.57 -39.64 -13.78
C PHE A 127 10.57 -38.55 -13.37
N ALA A 128 9.35 -38.55 -13.92
CA ALA A 128 8.28 -37.65 -13.50
C ALA A 128 7.99 -37.78 -12.00
N TYR A 129 7.82 -39.00 -11.50
CA TYR A 129 7.60 -39.26 -10.08
C TYR A 129 8.75 -38.72 -9.21
N THR A 130 10.00 -38.96 -9.62
CA THR A 130 11.19 -38.48 -8.90
C THR A 130 11.21 -36.95 -8.81
N LEU A 131 10.92 -36.27 -9.93
CA LEU A 131 10.84 -34.81 -9.95
C LEU A 131 9.73 -34.26 -9.06
N TYR A 132 8.55 -34.90 -9.07
CA TYR A 132 7.46 -34.50 -8.17
C TYR A 132 7.83 -34.70 -6.70
N MET A 133 8.41 -35.84 -6.32
CA MET A 133 8.83 -36.07 -4.94
C MET A 133 9.93 -35.08 -4.50
N LEU A 134 10.89 -34.77 -5.38
CA LEU A 134 11.92 -33.77 -5.12
C LEU A 134 11.33 -32.37 -4.96
N ALA A 135 10.42 -31.97 -5.84
CA ALA A 135 9.73 -30.69 -5.73
C ALA A 135 8.92 -30.60 -4.43
N THR A 136 8.20 -31.65 -4.04
CA THR A 136 7.47 -31.69 -2.75
C THR A 136 8.41 -31.58 -1.55
N ALA A 137 9.53 -32.32 -1.55
CA ALA A 137 10.51 -32.24 -0.48
C ALA A 137 11.12 -30.83 -0.35
N LEU A 138 11.46 -30.20 -1.49
CA LEU A 138 11.92 -28.81 -1.53
C LEU A 138 10.83 -27.84 -1.08
N GLY A 139 9.56 -28.09 -1.40
CA GLY A 139 8.44 -27.26 -0.94
C GLY A 139 8.22 -27.33 0.57
N ILE A 140 8.39 -28.52 1.16
CA ILE A 140 8.44 -28.69 2.63
C ILE A 140 9.62 -27.90 3.20
N TRP A 141 10.78 -27.94 2.55
CA TRP A 141 11.95 -27.20 3.01
C TRP A 141 11.75 -25.67 2.94
N VAL A 142 11.15 -25.15 1.86
CA VAL A 142 10.72 -23.74 1.77
C VAL A 142 9.83 -23.40 2.94
N TYR A 143 8.79 -24.21 3.19
CA TYR A 143 7.86 -23.97 4.29
C TYR A 143 8.55 -23.94 5.65
N VAL A 144 9.49 -24.85 5.90
CA VAL A 144 10.29 -24.89 7.13
C VAL A 144 11.14 -23.61 7.26
N VAL A 145 11.89 -23.25 6.23
CA VAL A 145 12.78 -22.07 6.27
C VAL A 145 11.98 -20.78 6.45
N TRP A 146 10.81 -20.68 5.83
CA TRP A 146 9.99 -19.47 5.86
C TRP A 146 9.16 -19.36 7.13
N TYR A 147 8.73 -20.47 7.74
CA TYR A 147 7.68 -20.43 8.77
C TYR A 147 8.02 -21.13 10.09
N THR A 148 9.13 -21.89 10.18
CA THR A 148 9.51 -22.67 11.39
C THR A 148 10.78 -22.21 12.07
N GLY A 149 11.36 -21.07 11.66
CA GLY A 149 12.38 -20.38 12.47
C GLY A 149 11.85 -20.14 13.89
N PRO A 150 12.73 -19.98 14.91
CA PRO A 150 12.27 -19.78 16.27
C PRO A 150 11.32 -18.58 16.29
N ALA A 151 10.04 -18.87 16.51
CA ALA A 151 9.22 -17.96 17.26
C ALA A 151 9.97 -17.82 18.58
N ILE A 152 10.63 -16.68 18.80
CA ILE A 152 10.84 -16.26 20.18
C ILE A 152 9.44 -16.33 20.75
N ALA A 153 9.24 -17.26 21.66
CA ALA A 153 8.00 -17.36 22.38
C ALA A 153 7.77 -15.97 22.96
N ALA A 154 6.83 -15.25 22.37
CA ALA A 154 6.05 -14.30 23.12
C ALA A 154 5.25 -15.15 24.11
N GLU A 155 5.94 -15.64 25.14
CA GLU A 155 5.31 -15.76 26.43
C GLU A 155 4.75 -14.37 26.68
N GLY A 156 3.41 -14.29 26.72
CA GLY A 156 2.71 -13.17 27.28
C GLY A 156 3.15 -13.02 28.72
N GLN A 157 4.25 -12.29 28.92
CA GLN A 157 4.49 -11.53 30.10
C GLN A 157 4.22 -10.08 29.71
N PRO A 158 3.36 -9.37 30.45
CA PRO A 158 3.30 -7.92 30.33
C PRO A 158 4.67 -7.40 30.75
N ILE A 159 5.55 -7.14 29.78
CA ILE A 159 6.78 -6.43 30.05
C ILE A 159 6.33 -4.99 30.30
N ALA A 160 6.51 -4.54 31.53
CA ALA A 160 6.43 -3.12 31.84
C ALA A 160 7.28 -2.37 30.82
N GLN A 161 6.65 -1.53 29.99
CA GLN A 161 7.37 -0.65 29.06
C GLN A 161 8.44 0.07 29.86
N ALA A 162 9.72 -0.21 29.55
CA ALA A 162 10.79 0.64 30.05
C ALA A 162 10.47 2.06 29.55
N PRO A 163 10.62 3.10 30.39
CA PRO A 163 10.06 4.43 30.15
C PRO A 163 10.61 5.19 28.93
N ASN A 164 11.40 4.55 28.06
CA ASN A 164 12.04 5.18 26.91
C ASN A 164 12.07 4.31 25.63
N GLU A 165 11.11 3.37 25.47
CA GLU A 165 10.94 2.58 24.24
C GLU A 165 9.67 2.96 23.48
N GLN A 166 9.74 2.98 22.14
CA GLN A 166 8.61 3.21 21.23
C GLN A 166 8.50 2.10 20.21
N VAL A 167 7.31 1.50 20.06
CA VAL A 167 7.10 0.37 19.14
C VAL A 167 6.53 0.86 17.82
N VAL A 168 7.12 0.42 16.71
CA VAL A 168 6.64 0.60 15.33
C VAL A 168 6.18 -0.75 14.79
N PRO A 169 4.88 -1.08 14.86
CA PRO A 169 4.35 -2.24 14.17
C PRO A 169 4.64 -2.20 12.66
N MET A 170 5.03 -3.34 12.10
CA MET A 170 5.03 -3.59 10.66
C MET A 170 3.83 -4.46 10.32
N ALA A 171 2.80 -3.88 9.71
CA ALA A 171 1.58 -4.58 9.36
C ALA A 171 1.02 -4.07 8.04
N ASN A 172 0.44 -4.96 7.24
CA ASN A 172 -0.08 -4.70 5.90
C ASN A 172 0.92 -3.98 4.97
N PHE A 173 2.20 -4.34 5.04
CA PHE A 173 3.28 -3.71 4.28
C PHE A 173 3.47 -2.22 4.59
N VAL A 174 3.19 -1.79 5.83
CA VAL A 174 3.32 -0.40 6.28
C VAL A 174 4.02 -0.36 7.65
N PHE A 175 4.83 0.68 7.89
CA PHE A 175 5.31 1.02 9.23
C PHE A 175 4.31 1.94 9.92
N THR A 176 3.88 1.60 11.13
CA THR A 176 2.91 2.41 11.86
C THR A 176 3.51 2.94 13.15
N PRO A 177 3.51 4.26 13.40
CA PRO A 177 3.18 5.31 12.44
C PRO A 177 4.26 5.44 11.34
N VAL A 178 3.88 6.03 10.20
CA VAL A 178 4.82 6.32 9.10
C VAL A 178 5.80 7.42 9.50
N GLU A 179 5.36 8.42 10.29
CA GLU A 179 6.25 9.39 10.92
C GLU A 179 6.18 9.23 12.45
N LEU A 180 7.34 9.05 13.09
CA LEU A 180 7.46 8.85 14.52
C LEU A 180 8.40 9.91 15.10
N VAL A 181 7.90 10.76 16.00
CA VAL A 181 8.70 11.77 16.71
C VAL A 181 9.09 11.26 18.09
N ILE A 182 10.38 11.23 18.43
CA ILE A 182 10.91 10.70 19.69
C ILE A 182 11.98 11.60 20.31
N PRO A 183 12.16 11.61 21.63
CA PRO A 183 13.27 12.33 22.24
C PRO A 183 14.61 11.59 22.02
N VAL A 184 15.72 12.33 22.06
CA VAL A 184 17.08 11.74 22.11
C VAL A 184 17.17 10.73 23.25
N GLY A 185 17.76 9.57 22.96
CA GLY A 185 17.92 8.45 23.89
C GLY A 185 16.78 7.44 23.86
N THR A 186 15.76 7.64 23.03
CA THR A 186 14.67 6.66 22.85
C THR A 186 15.10 5.47 22.00
N THR A 187 14.67 4.29 22.40
CA THR A 187 14.80 3.05 21.63
C THR A 187 13.54 2.83 20.80
N VAL A 188 13.67 2.76 19.48
CA VAL A 188 12.58 2.34 18.60
C VAL A 188 12.64 0.84 18.40
N VAL A 189 11.48 0.19 18.53
CA VAL A 189 11.29 -1.25 18.41
C VAL A 189 10.38 -1.50 17.21
N TRP A 190 10.94 -1.91 16.08
CA TRP A 190 10.10 -2.33 14.96
C TRP A 190 9.67 -3.77 15.14
N ALA A 191 8.36 -4.03 15.19
CA ALA A 191 7.80 -5.35 15.46
C ALA A 191 7.04 -5.85 14.23
N ASN A 192 7.51 -6.91 13.60
CA ASN A 192 6.83 -7.47 12.44
C ASN A 192 5.56 -8.22 12.85
N GLN A 193 4.39 -7.69 12.48
CA GLN A 193 3.09 -8.32 12.71
C GLN A 193 2.50 -8.93 11.42
N ASP A 194 3.15 -8.73 10.29
CA ASP A 194 2.78 -9.32 9.01
C ASP A 194 3.26 -10.75 8.85
N SER A 195 2.53 -11.49 8.02
CA SER A 195 2.96 -12.81 7.51
C SER A 195 4.12 -12.75 6.51
N ALA A 196 4.35 -11.56 5.92
CA ALA A 196 5.48 -11.30 5.04
C ALA A 196 6.71 -10.91 5.89
N PRO A 197 7.92 -11.37 5.53
CA PRO A 197 9.13 -10.90 6.17
C PRO A 197 9.35 -9.42 5.83
N HIS A 198 9.87 -8.64 6.78
CA HIS A 198 10.14 -7.22 6.61
C HIS A 198 11.48 -6.86 7.22
N ASN A 199 12.04 -5.72 6.86
CA ASN A 199 13.15 -5.12 7.59
C ASN A 199 12.94 -3.61 7.72
N ALA A 200 13.73 -2.97 8.58
CA ALA A 200 13.81 -1.54 8.71
C ALA A 200 15.25 -1.11 8.45
N VAL A 201 15.46 -0.35 7.38
CA VAL A 201 16.78 0.09 6.92
C VAL A 201 16.74 1.58 6.69
N ALA A 202 17.64 2.33 7.34
CA ALA A 202 17.79 3.76 7.10
C ALA A 202 18.09 4.03 5.62
N ASP A 203 17.59 5.15 5.08
CA ASP A 203 17.76 5.49 3.65
C ASP A 203 19.24 5.59 3.25
N ASP A 204 20.11 6.01 4.17
CA ASP A 204 21.56 6.07 3.96
C ASP A 204 22.27 4.71 4.08
N GLY A 205 21.55 3.68 4.57
CA GLY A 205 22.06 2.33 4.81
C GLY A 205 23.12 2.22 5.92
N ILE A 206 23.41 3.30 6.65
CA ILE A 206 24.52 3.43 7.60
C ILE A 206 24.01 3.54 9.04
N VAL A 207 23.00 4.37 9.31
CA VAL A 207 22.58 4.67 10.70
C VAL A 207 22.03 3.43 11.40
N PHE A 208 21.13 2.70 10.74
CA PHE A 208 20.67 1.40 11.20
C PHE A 208 20.22 0.52 10.04
N ARG A 209 20.32 -0.79 10.25
CA ARG A 209 19.86 -1.81 9.32
C ARG A 209 19.48 -3.06 10.10
N SER A 210 18.21 -3.44 10.04
CA SER A 210 17.76 -4.71 10.60
C SER A 210 18.06 -5.86 9.64
N GLU A 211 18.21 -7.06 10.20
CA GLU A 211 18.01 -8.31 9.47
C GLU A 211 16.53 -8.43 9.02
N LEU A 212 16.23 -9.44 8.19
CA LEU A 212 14.85 -9.78 7.85
C LEU A 212 14.11 -10.32 9.08
N LEU A 213 13.14 -9.55 9.56
CA LEU A 213 12.21 -9.90 10.62
C LEU A 213 11.09 -10.75 10.05
N GLN A 214 10.94 -11.97 10.56
CA GLN A 214 9.77 -12.81 10.34
C GLN A 214 8.61 -12.36 11.23
N THR A 215 7.39 -12.88 10.99
CA THR A 215 6.22 -12.61 11.83
C THR A 215 6.52 -12.84 13.31
N GLY A 216 6.22 -11.85 14.13
CA GLY A 216 6.45 -11.82 15.57
C GLY A 216 7.88 -11.45 16.00
N GLN A 217 8.80 -11.21 15.07
CA GLN A 217 10.17 -10.77 15.40
C GLN A 217 10.27 -9.25 15.51
N GLU A 218 11.22 -8.80 16.33
CA GLU A 218 11.45 -7.37 16.59
C GLU A 218 12.90 -6.97 16.28
N PHE A 219 13.09 -5.73 15.85
CA PHE A 219 14.38 -5.05 15.78
C PHE A 219 14.37 -3.83 16.69
N ARG A 220 15.47 -3.57 17.40
CA ARG A 220 15.59 -2.45 18.35
C ARG A 220 16.78 -1.57 17.99
N PHE A 221 16.58 -0.26 17.95
CA PHE A 221 17.64 0.71 17.75
C PHE A 221 17.45 1.94 18.63
N THR A 222 18.51 2.39 19.30
CA THR A 222 18.49 3.58 20.16
C THR A 222 19.06 4.78 19.42
N PHE A 223 18.26 5.83 19.28
CA PHE A 223 18.69 7.08 18.66
C PHE A 223 19.36 7.98 19.69
N SER A 224 20.65 8.29 19.50
CA SER A 224 21.45 9.08 20.44
C SER A 224 21.76 10.50 19.96
N GLU A 225 21.38 10.83 18.73
CA GLU A 225 21.58 12.15 18.12
C GLU A 225 20.25 12.70 17.58
N GLU A 226 20.08 14.01 17.68
CA GLU A 226 18.94 14.73 17.08
C GLU A 226 19.02 14.67 15.56
N GLY A 227 17.88 14.59 14.89
CA GLY A 227 17.87 14.54 13.43
C GLY A 227 16.61 13.94 12.83
N LEU A 228 16.60 13.87 11.50
CA LEU A 228 15.56 13.20 10.71
C LEU A 228 16.17 11.95 10.10
N PHE A 229 15.57 10.80 10.36
CA PHE A 229 16.07 9.50 9.94
C PHE A 229 14.98 8.79 9.12
N PRO A 230 14.91 9.04 7.79
CA PRO A 230 14.04 8.29 6.91
C PRO A 230 14.55 6.86 6.73
N TYR A 231 13.63 5.93 6.56
CA TYR A 231 13.92 4.51 6.45
C TYR A 231 12.86 3.77 5.63
N TYR A 232 13.18 2.57 5.17
CA TYR A 232 12.27 1.76 4.37
C TYR A 232 12.46 0.25 4.60
N CYS A 233 11.50 -0.53 4.14
CA CYS A 233 11.63 -1.99 4.01
C CYS A 233 12.18 -2.32 2.63
N GLU A 234 13.34 -2.95 2.56
CA GLU A 234 14.02 -3.26 1.30
C GLU A 234 13.35 -4.37 0.48
N LEU A 235 12.29 -4.98 0.99
CA LEU A 235 11.47 -5.96 0.28
C LEU A 235 10.24 -5.35 -0.36
N HIS A 236 9.64 -4.38 0.33
CA HIS A 236 8.26 -3.94 0.09
C HIS A 236 8.16 -2.41 0.01
N GLY A 237 9.30 -1.74 -0.17
CA GLY A 237 9.40 -0.32 -0.34
C GLY A 237 10.77 0.09 -0.89
N SER A 238 10.93 1.39 -1.02
CA SER A 238 12.19 2.07 -1.32
C SER A 238 12.18 3.43 -0.60
N PRO A 239 13.27 4.21 -0.59
CA PRO A 239 13.28 5.54 0.04
C PRO A 239 12.07 6.40 -0.34
N GLY A 240 11.18 6.63 0.64
CA GLY A 240 9.93 7.37 0.50
C GLY A 240 8.83 6.73 -0.36
N VAL A 241 8.85 5.41 -0.60
CA VAL A 241 7.85 4.69 -1.42
C VAL A 241 7.35 3.44 -0.71
N ASP A 242 6.04 3.20 -0.81
CA ASP A 242 5.33 2.05 -0.25
C ASP A 242 5.64 1.88 1.25
N MET A 243 6.31 0.79 1.64
CA MET A 243 6.69 0.54 3.02
C MET A 243 7.92 1.38 3.42
N ALA A 244 7.70 2.67 3.66
CA ALA A 244 8.68 3.64 4.12
C ALA A 244 8.18 4.42 5.35
N GLY A 245 9.09 4.98 6.14
CA GLY A 245 8.79 5.76 7.33
C GLY A 245 9.89 6.75 7.68
N THR A 246 9.66 7.58 8.69
CA THR A 246 10.62 8.58 9.16
C THR A 246 10.62 8.66 10.68
N ILE A 247 11.80 8.60 11.30
CA ILE A 247 11.98 8.91 12.72
C ILE A 247 12.52 10.33 12.85
N ARG A 248 11.81 11.20 13.55
CA ARG A 248 12.28 12.54 13.93
C ARG A 248 12.73 12.52 15.38
N VAL A 249 14.02 12.72 15.62
CA VAL A 249 14.60 12.75 16.96
C VAL A 249 14.76 14.20 17.40
N VAL A 250 14.12 14.55 18.52
CA VAL A 250 14.08 15.90 19.09
C VAL A 250 14.73 15.95 20.48
N PRO A 251 15.09 17.12 21.02
CA PRO A 251 15.62 17.23 22.38
C PRO A 251 14.70 16.59 23.44
N ALA A 252 15.30 16.06 24.51
CA ALA A 252 14.55 15.50 25.65
C ALA A 252 13.60 16.57 26.25
N GLY A 253 12.29 16.29 26.24
CA GLY A 253 11.24 17.21 26.69
C GLY A 253 10.44 17.91 25.58
N GLN A 254 10.76 17.68 24.30
CA GLN A 254 10.03 18.24 23.14
C GLN A 254 9.27 17.19 22.32
N ALA A 255 9.29 15.92 22.72
CA ALA A 255 8.58 14.84 22.02
C ALA A 255 7.11 14.75 22.46
N PRO A 256 6.15 14.53 21.54
CA PRO A 256 4.76 14.27 21.89
C PRO A 256 4.64 12.95 22.67
N VAL A 257 3.79 12.91 23.72
CA VAL A 257 3.49 11.65 24.42
C VAL A 257 2.58 10.80 23.53
N LEU A 258 3.06 9.63 23.10
CA LEU A 258 2.26 8.67 22.35
C LEU A 258 1.30 7.94 23.30
N ALA A 259 0.02 8.29 23.21
CA ALA A 259 -1.05 7.61 23.94
C ALA A 259 -1.29 6.22 23.31
N GLY A 260 -1.28 5.17 24.12
CA GLY A 260 -1.66 3.82 23.70
C GLY A 260 -3.07 3.78 23.14
N VAL A 261 -3.27 2.99 22.08
CA VAL A 261 -4.56 2.78 21.41
C VAL A 261 -5.62 2.30 22.41
N PRO A 262 -6.74 3.02 22.65
CA PRO A 262 -7.83 2.50 23.46
C PRO A 262 -8.62 1.45 22.67
N THR A 263 -8.87 0.31 23.29
CA THR A 263 -9.88 -0.67 22.82
C THR A 263 -11.28 -0.03 22.75
N PRO A 264 -12.09 -0.30 21.71
CA PRO A 264 -13.47 0.16 21.67
C PRO A 264 -14.28 -0.48 22.79
N VAL A 265 -14.85 0.34 23.67
CA VAL A 265 -15.82 -0.11 24.67
C VAL A 265 -17.15 -0.32 23.95
N ALA A 266 -17.48 -1.56 23.64
CA ALA A 266 -18.81 -1.97 23.23
C ALA A 266 -19.75 -1.96 24.45
N GLY A 267 -20.33 -0.81 24.75
CA GLY A 267 -21.41 -0.66 25.72
C GLY A 267 -22.31 0.49 25.25
N GLY A 268 -23.63 0.29 25.30
CA GLY A 268 -24.61 1.30 24.89
C GLY A 268 -24.51 2.55 25.77
N ILE A 269 -23.75 3.52 25.30
CA ILE A 269 -23.67 4.87 25.85
C ILE A 269 -24.67 5.74 25.09
N ALA A 270 -25.31 6.68 25.77
CA ALA A 270 -26.15 7.68 25.10
C ALA A 270 -25.29 8.37 24.02
N GLN A 271 -25.77 8.45 22.79
CA GLN A 271 -25.01 9.07 21.70
C GLN A 271 -25.24 10.59 21.76
N PRO A 272 -24.18 11.40 21.77
CA PRO A 272 -24.36 12.84 21.60
C PRO A 272 -24.92 13.09 20.20
N THR A 273 -26.01 13.86 20.13
CA THR A 273 -26.64 14.24 18.85
C THR A 273 -26.14 15.63 18.47
N PRO A 274 -25.64 15.83 17.24
CA PRO A 274 -25.21 17.15 16.79
C PRO A 274 -26.34 18.17 16.87
N GLN A 275 -26.04 19.38 17.36
CA GLN A 275 -26.96 20.50 17.23
C GLN A 275 -26.65 21.29 15.96
N PRO A 276 -27.65 21.90 15.31
CA PRO A 276 -27.40 22.78 14.17
C PRO A 276 -26.46 23.92 14.57
N LEU A 277 -25.28 23.99 13.95
CA LEU A 277 -24.33 25.07 14.21
C LEU A 277 -24.89 26.39 13.67
N PRO A 278 -24.70 27.51 14.38
CA PRO A 278 -25.01 28.83 13.84
C PRO A 278 -24.15 29.11 12.61
N ALA A 279 -24.72 29.76 11.59
CA ALA A 279 -24.09 30.02 10.29
C ALA A 279 -22.92 31.05 10.31
N GLN A 280 -22.26 31.24 11.45
CA GLN A 280 -21.18 32.21 11.63
C GLN A 280 -19.83 31.66 11.12
N PRO A 281 -18.94 32.51 10.58
CA PRO A 281 -17.60 32.09 10.19
C PRO A 281 -16.85 31.59 11.43
N PHE A 282 -16.29 30.38 11.33
CA PHE A 282 -15.47 29.78 12.38
C PHE A 282 -14.33 30.74 12.73
N GLY A 283 -14.37 31.30 13.95
CA GLY A 283 -13.33 32.20 14.47
C GLY A 283 -12.03 31.45 14.80
N GLN A 284 -11.27 31.96 15.77
CA GLN A 284 -10.06 31.29 16.25
C GLN A 284 -10.43 29.89 16.79
N THR A 285 -9.87 28.83 16.22
CA THR A 285 -10.21 27.45 16.60
C THR A 285 -9.55 27.07 17.92
N SER A 286 -10.25 26.25 18.71
CA SER A 286 -9.73 25.64 19.93
C SER A 286 -8.90 24.38 19.66
N GLY A 287 -8.77 23.99 18.39
CA GLY A 287 -8.07 22.79 17.96
C GLY A 287 -8.38 22.44 16.51
N THR A 288 -7.89 21.29 16.08
CA THR A 288 -8.11 20.73 14.73
C THR A 288 -8.44 19.26 14.80
N ALA A 289 -9.24 18.76 13.88
CA ALA A 289 -9.29 17.33 13.60
C ALA A 289 -9.02 17.07 12.12
N ALA A 290 -8.11 16.14 11.82
CA ALA A 290 -7.67 15.87 10.45
C ALA A 290 -7.82 14.39 10.12
N PHE A 291 -8.39 14.12 8.94
CA PHE A 291 -8.36 12.78 8.36
C PHE A 291 -6.97 12.46 7.83
N ARG A 292 -6.56 11.20 8.01
CA ARG A 292 -5.28 10.64 7.59
C ARG A 292 -5.48 9.24 7.05
N ASP A 293 -4.44 8.76 6.40
CA ASP A 293 -4.34 7.36 5.99
C ASP A 293 -3.63 6.56 7.08
N ALA A 294 -4.20 5.41 7.44
CA ALA A 294 -3.57 4.40 8.27
C ALA A 294 -3.59 3.04 7.56
N LEU A 295 -4.66 2.25 7.70
CA LEU A 295 -4.82 0.97 7.01
C LEU A 295 -5.31 1.19 5.56
N ALA A 296 -6.12 2.21 5.35
CA ALA A 296 -6.71 2.58 4.07
C ALA A 296 -6.72 4.10 3.88
N ARG A 297 -7.53 4.60 2.93
CA ARG A 297 -7.63 6.04 2.67
C ARG A 297 -8.64 6.69 3.61
N ASN A 298 -8.23 7.77 4.28
CA ASN A 298 -9.07 8.55 5.19
C ASN A 298 -9.76 7.71 6.29
N ASP A 299 -9.10 6.64 6.75
CA ASP A 299 -9.61 5.72 7.77
C ASP A 299 -9.10 6.07 9.18
N GLN A 300 -8.20 7.04 9.30
CA GLN A 300 -7.76 7.59 10.58
C GLN A 300 -8.25 9.02 10.73
N ILE A 301 -8.60 9.39 11.96
CA ILE A 301 -8.81 10.77 12.37
C ILE A 301 -7.94 11.10 13.59
N VAL A 302 -7.24 12.23 13.50
CA VAL A 302 -6.43 12.79 14.58
C VAL A 302 -7.12 14.04 15.07
N VAL A 303 -7.57 14.04 16.32
CA VAL A 303 -8.25 15.17 16.97
C VAL A 303 -7.30 15.77 17.98
N GLU A 304 -7.03 17.07 17.88
CA GLU A 304 -6.11 17.80 18.75
C GLU A 304 -6.76 19.10 19.23
N LEU A 305 -6.72 19.32 20.55
CA LEU A 305 -7.09 20.58 21.19
C LEU A 305 -5.84 21.36 21.55
N ASN A 306 -5.85 22.65 21.22
CA ASN A 306 -4.77 23.59 21.51
C ASN A 306 -4.49 23.67 23.02
N PRO A 307 -3.26 24.02 23.44
CA PRO A 307 -2.94 24.19 24.85
C PRO A 307 -3.89 25.17 25.55
N GLY A 308 -4.47 24.72 26.67
CA GLY A 308 -5.43 25.50 27.47
C GLY A 308 -6.87 25.51 26.94
N ALA A 309 -7.15 24.87 25.79
CA ALA A 309 -8.52 24.75 25.29
C ALA A 309 -9.36 23.74 26.11
N ALA A 310 -8.76 22.63 26.53
CA ALA A 310 -9.43 21.65 27.36
C ALA A 310 -9.64 22.19 28.80
N PRO A 311 -10.86 22.15 29.35
CA PRO A 311 -11.11 22.56 30.73
C PRO A 311 -10.29 21.72 31.73
N ALA A 312 -9.66 22.38 32.70
CA ALA A 312 -8.79 21.71 33.67
C ALA A 312 -9.52 20.64 34.48
N GLY A 313 -8.93 19.44 34.55
CA GLY A 313 -9.46 18.32 35.34
C GLY A 313 -10.66 17.58 34.72
N GLN A 314 -11.06 17.94 33.49
CA GLN A 314 -12.12 17.23 32.77
C GLN A 314 -11.55 16.19 31.83
N VAL A 315 -12.18 15.01 31.79
CA VAL A 315 -11.90 13.97 30.77
C VAL A 315 -12.80 14.26 29.58
N LEU A 316 -12.23 14.44 28.40
CA LEU A 316 -13.02 14.71 27.19
C LEU A 316 -13.11 13.46 26.33
N THR A 317 -14.25 13.22 25.69
CA THR A 317 -14.45 12.12 24.74
C THR A 317 -14.86 12.69 23.39
N ALA A 318 -14.21 12.23 22.31
CA ALA A 318 -14.55 12.65 20.95
C ALA A 318 -15.41 11.61 20.23
N PHE A 319 -16.26 12.12 19.33
CA PHE A 319 -17.18 11.33 18.51
C PHE A 319 -17.21 11.88 17.08
N LEU A 320 -17.30 10.99 16.10
CA LEU A 320 -17.73 11.33 14.74
C LEU A 320 -19.22 11.00 14.57
N THR A 321 -19.98 11.88 13.93
CA THR A 321 -21.40 11.62 13.63
C THR A 321 -21.69 11.76 12.14
N SER A 322 -22.58 10.89 11.65
CA SER A 322 -23.00 10.82 10.26
C SER A 322 -23.71 12.09 9.80
N ASP A 323 -23.80 12.28 8.48
CA ASP A 323 -24.39 13.47 7.86
C ASP A 323 -25.84 13.75 8.30
N ASP A 324 -26.61 12.68 8.51
CA ASP A 324 -28.00 12.73 8.97
C ASP A 324 -28.14 12.83 10.49
N GLY A 325 -27.02 12.83 11.23
CA GLY A 325 -27.00 12.90 12.69
C GLY A 325 -27.36 11.59 13.40
N THR A 326 -27.61 10.49 12.67
CA THR A 326 -28.22 9.27 13.26
C THR A 326 -27.21 8.26 13.78
N THR A 327 -26.01 8.23 13.21
CA THR A 327 -24.97 7.24 13.52
C THR A 327 -23.76 7.94 14.12
N THR A 328 -23.44 7.60 15.37
CA THR A 328 -22.29 8.18 16.09
C THR A 328 -21.24 7.13 16.40
N LEU A 329 -19.99 7.41 16.02
CA LEU A 329 -18.81 6.60 16.23
C LEU A 329 -17.95 7.21 17.36
N PRO A 330 -17.77 6.53 18.51
CA PRO A 330 -16.87 6.98 19.55
C PRO A 330 -15.41 6.83 19.11
N LEU A 331 -14.64 7.92 19.20
CA LEU A 331 -13.21 7.95 18.87
C LEU A 331 -12.32 7.63 20.08
N GLY A 332 -12.84 7.86 21.29
CA GLY A 332 -12.15 7.62 22.55
C GLY A 332 -11.92 8.90 23.35
N GLN A 333 -11.26 8.74 24.50
CA GLN A 333 -10.92 9.84 25.39
C GLN A 333 -9.70 10.60 24.87
N LEU A 334 -9.77 11.94 24.87
CA LEU A 334 -8.61 12.76 24.58
C LEU A 334 -7.63 12.69 25.76
N GLN A 335 -6.37 12.50 25.43
CA GLN A 335 -5.27 12.39 26.38
C GLN A 335 -4.39 13.64 26.32
N PRO A 336 -4.01 14.23 27.46
CA PRO A 336 -3.09 15.36 27.48
C PRO A 336 -1.67 14.92 27.08
N GLY A 337 -1.10 15.60 26.09
CA GLY A 337 0.30 15.47 25.70
C GLY A 337 1.22 16.34 26.55
N ALA A 338 2.52 16.01 26.57
CA ALA A 338 3.54 16.80 27.28
C ALA A 338 3.75 18.21 26.69
N ASP A 339 3.36 18.41 25.43
CA ASP A 339 3.31 19.68 24.70
C ASP A 339 2.10 20.57 25.10
N GLY A 340 1.24 20.08 26.01
CA GLY A 340 0.00 20.75 26.40
C GLY A 340 -1.15 20.54 25.40
N ILE A 341 -0.92 19.84 24.29
CA ILE A 341 -1.95 19.51 23.30
C ILE A 341 -2.73 18.30 23.81
N THR A 342 -4.05 18.41 23.86
CA THR A 342 -4.90 17.29 24.28
C THR A 342 -5.42 16.57 23.04
N ARG A 343 -5.08 15.29 22.86
CA ARG A 343 -5.30 14.58 21.58
C ARG A 343 -5.96 13.21 21.71
N VAL A 344 -6.67 12.79 20.66
CA VAL A 344 -7.04 11.39 20.43
C VAL A 344 -6.76 11.03 18.97
N VAL A 345 -6.22 9.83 18.77
CA VAL A 345 -6.02 9.24 17.44
C VAL A 345 -6.91 8.02 17.35
N PHE A 346 -7.80 8.01 16.36
CA PHE A 346 -8.66 6.87 16.08
C PHE A 346 -8.38 6.37 14.67
N SER A 347 -8.14 5.07 14.52
CA SER A 347 -8.01 4.40 13.22
C SER A 347 -9.11 3.35 13.08
N GLU A 348 -9.83 3.36 11.97
CA GLU A 348 -10.91 2.40 11.73
C GLU A 348 -10.31 1.00 11.52
N PRO A 349 -10.68 0.00 12.35
CA PRO A 349 -10.00 -1.30 12.35
C PRO A 349 -10.07 -2.10 11.04
N ASN A 350 -11.04 -1.81 10.18
CA ASN A 350 -11.26 -2.48 8.90
C ASN A 350 -10.86 -1.62 7.70
N GLY A 351 -10.29 -0.43 7.92
CA GLY A 351 -9.90 0.50 6.86
C GLY A 351 -11.09 1.16 6.15
N GLN A 352 -12.23 1.30 6.82
CA GLN A 352 -13.35 2.06 6.26
C GLN A 352 -13.01 3.54 6.19
N ASN A 353 -13.28 4.16 5.05
CA ASN A 353 -13.10 5.58 4.85
C ASN A 353 -14.10 6.36 5.72
N LEU A 354 -13.61 7.02 6.78
CA LEU A 354 -14.43 7.75 7.73
C LEU A 354 -15.09 8.98 7.07
N LEU A 355 -14.37 9.65 6.18
CA LEU A 355 -14.88 10.83 5.46
C LEU A 355 -16.08 10.50 4.56
N ALA A 356 -16.22 9.24 4.14
CA ALA A 356 -17.35 8.79 3.33
C ALA A 356 -18.69 8.82 4.08
N SER A 357 -18.69 8.73 5.41
CA SER A 357 -19.91 8.55 6.21
C SER A 357 -20.11 9.61 7.29
N TYR A 358 -19.05 10.28 7.74
CA TYR A 358 -19.08 11.22 8.85
C TYR A 358 -18.77 12.65 8.39
N SER A 359 -19.47 13.63 8.96
CA SER A 359 -19.26 15.07 8.72
C SER A 359 -19.37 15.93 9.96
N TRP A 360 -19.64 15.33 11.13
CA TRP A 360 -19.70 16.02 12.40
C TRP A 360 -18.63 15.49 13.35
N LEU A 361 -18.03 16.40 14.11
CA LEU A 361 -17.17 16.10 15.24
C LEU A 361 -17.79 16.69 16.50
N LEU A 362 -17.96 15.87 17.53
CA LEU A 362 -18.46 16.27 18.85
C LEU A 362 -17.41 15.92 19.91
N ILE A 363 -17.19 16.83 20.87
CA ILE A 363 -16.33 16.58 22.03
C ILE A 363 -17.12 16.89 23.28
N THR A 364 -17.34 15.89 24.12
CA THR A 364 -18.17 15.97 25.33
C THR A 364 -17.33 15.75 26.60
N GLN A 365 -17.84 16.22 27.74
CA GLN A 365 -17.22 15.98 29.05
C GLN A 365 -17.45 14.55 29.57
N GLU A 366 -18.55 13.92 29.18
CA GLU A 366 -18.89 12.53 29.54
C GLU A 366 -19.45 11.84 28.31
N ALA A 367 -19.30 10.53 28.19
CA ALA A 367 -19.81 9.81 27.03
C ALA A 367 -21.34 9.92 26.95
N GLY A 368 -21.84 10.68 25.96
CA GLY A 368 -23.26 11.01 25.82
C GLY A 368 -23.74 12.29 26.52
N GLY A 369 -22.84 13.06 27.12
CA GLY A 369 -23.13 14.36 27.73
C GLY A 369 -23.31 15.48 26.70
N GLN A 370 -23.62 16.69 27.18
CA GLN A 370 -23.64 17.89 26.33
C GLN A 370 -22.27 18.12 25.69
N SER A 371 -22.29 18.54 24.43
CA SER A 371 -21.08 18.86 23.69
C SER A 371 -20.47 20.16 24.23
N LEU A 372 -19.16 20.13 24.45
CA LEU A 372 -18.36 21.30 24.77
C LEU A 372 -17.75 21.91 23.51
N PHE A 373 -17.44 21.07 22.52
CA PHE A 373 -16.96 21.50 21.23
C PHE A 373 -17.69 20.77 20.12
N GLU A 374 -18.07 21.50 19.09
CA GLU A 374 -18.73 20.96 17.91
C GLU A 374 -18.04 21.49 16.66
N SER A 375 -18.00 20.67 15.61
CA SER A 375 -17.57 21.09 14.29
C SER A 375 -18.29 20.27 13.24
N GLN A 376 -18.57 20.89 12.10
CA GLN A 376 -19.16 20.22 10.95
C GLN A 376 -18.33 20.57 9.71
N LEU A 377 -18.07 19.56 8.87
CA LEU A 377 -17.56 19.82 7.52
C LEU A 377 -18.63 20.63 6.77
N PRO A 378 -18.32 21.82 6.24
CA PRO A 378 -19.34 22.71 5.67
C PRO A 378 -20.15 22.00 4.58
N PRO A 379 -21.48 21.87 4.70
CA PRO A 379 -22.26 20.98 3.85
C PRO A 379 -22.15 21.24 2.34
N GLN A 380 -22.03 22.50 1.90
CA GLN A 380 -21.88 22.83 0.48
C GLN A 380 -20.47 22.54 -0.02
N ALA A 381 -19.44 22.76 0.79
CA ALA A 381 -18.06 22.38 0.48
C ALA A 381 -17.79 20.87 0.60
N ALA A 382 -18.55 20.14 1.43
CA ALA A 382 -18.34 18.72 1.72
C ALA A 382 -18.49 17.83 0.48
N LEU A 383 -19.45 18.15 -0.40
CA LEU A 383 -19.68 17.39 -1.64
C LEU A 383 -18.44 17.37 -2.56
N PRO A 384 -17.90 18.52 -3.01
CA PRO A 384 -16.69 18.50 -3.83
C PRO A 384 -15.47 17.93 -3.10
N ILE A 385 -15.33 18.12 -1.78
CA ILE A 385 -14.25 17.47 -1.00
C ILE A 385 -14.35 15.94 -1.06
N ARG A 386 -15.56 15.37 -0.93
CA ARG A 386 -15.77 13.93 -1.10
C ARG A 386 -15.56 13.47 -2.54
N GLN A 387 -15.82 14.30 -3.53
CA GLN A 387 -15.47 13.98 -4.92
C GLN A 387 -13.96 13.89 -5.14
N LEU A 388 -13.17 14.66 -4.39
CA LEU A 388 -11.70 14.55 -4.42
C LEU A 388 -11.20 13.28 -3.74
N LEU A 389 -11.72 12.94 -2.56
CA LEU A 389 -11.11 11.96 -1.64
C LEU A 389 -11.83 10.62 -1.52
N VAL A 390 -13.12 10.55 -1.89
CA VAL A 390 -13.98 9.39 -1.65
C VAL A 390 -14.51 8.81 -2.96
N ASP A 391 -15.31 9.58 -3.70
CA ASP A 391 -15.97 9.11 -4.92
C ASP A 391 -16.19 10.25 -5.92
N GLY A 392 -15.39 10.24 -6.99
CA GLY A 392 -15.46 11.18 -8.11
C GLY A 392 -16.37 10.65 -9.22
N PRO A 393 -17.48 11.31 -9.56
CA PRO A 393 -18.36 10.83 -10.63
C PRO A 393 -17.65 10.63 -11.97
N GLY A 394 -17.93 9.50 -12.63
CA GLY A 394 -17.47 9.24 -14.00
C GLY A 394 -16.08 8.62 -14.14
N VAL A 395 -15.36 8.37 -13.04
CA VAL A 395 -14.11 7.60 -13.10
C VAL A 395 -14.37 6.08 -13.26
N PRO A 396 -13.42 5.29 -13.79
CA PRO A 396 -13.66 3.88 -14.10
C PRO A 396 -13.85 2.97 -12.88
N ASN A 397 -13.17 3.30 -11.77
CA ASN A 397 -13.26 2.59 -10.49
C ASN A 397 -13.81 3.54 -9.43
N PRO A 398 -14.71 3.13 -8.52
CA PRO A 398 -15.22 3.99 -7.45
C PRO A 398 -14.09 4.51 -6.55
N GLN A 399 -13.69 5.76 -6.75
CA GLN A 399 -12.63 6.44 -6.00
C GLN A 399 -12.71 7.96 -6.24
N GLY A 400 -12.11 8.75 -5.35
CA GLY A 400 -12.00 10.19 -5.52
C GLY A 400 -11.03 10.61 -6.64
N TYR A 401 -11.22 11.80 -7.21
CA TYR A 401 -10.38 12.30 -8.32
C TYR A 401 -8.89 12.36 -7.96
N VAL A 402 -8.51 12.87 -6.77
CA VAL A 402 -7.10 12.98 -6.38
C VAL A 402 -6.53 11.61 -5.98
N VAL A 403 -7.37 10.68 -5.51
CA VAL A 403 -6.98 9.29 -5.22
C VAL A 403 -6.61 8.56 -6.51
N GLY A 404 -7.45 8.71 -7.54
CA GLY A 404 -7.18 8.16 -8.87
C GLY A 404 -5.95 8.81 -9.50
N LEU A 405 -5.83 10.13 -9.41
CA LEU A 405 -4.63 10.86 -9.85
C LEU A 405 -3.35 10.29 -9.24
N ARG A 406 -3.33 10.08 -7.91
CA ARG A 406 -2.19 9.46 -7.21
C ARG A 406 -1.87 8.06 -7.73
N THR A 407 -2.89 7.22 -7.85
CA THR A 407 -2.73 5.85 -8.34
C THR A 407 -2.14 5.81 -9.75
N GLN A 408 -2.65 6.65 -10.66
CA GLN A 408 -2.17 6.70 -12.04
C GLN A 408 -0.75 7.29 -12.15
N THR A 409 -0.41 8.27 -11.31
CA THR A 409 0.93 8.89 -11.32
C THR A 409 2.00 7.98 -10.72
N ASP A 410 1.65 7.11 -9.78
CA ASP A 410 2.56 6.07 -9.27
C ASP A 410 2.85 5.00 -10.34
N GLU A 411 1.84 4.59 -11.12
CA GLU A 411 2.04 3.69 -12.28
C GLU A 411 2.91 4.34 -13.37
N LEU A 412 2.70 5.63 -13.63
CA LEU A 412 3.53 6.41 -14.56
C LEU A 412 5.01 6.34 -14.14
N LEU A 413 5.31 6.67 -12.88
CA LEU A 413 6.67 6.62 -12.34
C LEU A 413 7.27 5.21 -12.45
N ARG A 414 6.51 4.17 -12.09
CA ARG A 414 6.94 2.77 -12.20
C ARG A 414 7.37 2.41 -13.62
N HIS A 415 6.58 2.78 -14.63
CA HIS A 415 6.90 2.47 -16.01
C HIS A 415 8.10 3.25 -16.56
N THR A 416 8.31 4.48 -16.10
CA THR A 416 9.54 5.22 -16.44
C THR A 416 10.79 4.60 -15.81
N GLN A 417 10.69 4.04 -14.60
CA GLN A 417 11.79 3.29 -13.99
C GLN A 417 12.09 1.99 -14.77
N PHE A 418 11.06 1.26 -15.22
CA PHE A 418 11.27 0.10 -16.09
C PHE A 418 11.90 0.48 -17.42
N MET A 419 11.52 1.62 -18.00
CA MET A 419 12.13 2.16 -19.20
C MET A 419 13.63 2.45 -19.01
N LEU A 420 14.02 3.02 -17.87
CA LEU A 420 15.43 3.23 -17.52
C LEU A 420 16.19 1.90 -17.38
N ASN A 421 15.58 0.88 -16.81
CA ASN A 421 16.19 -0.46 -16.72
C ASN A 421 16.39 -1.09 -18.11
N SER A 422 15.40 -0.96 -19.01
CA SER A 422 15.53 -1.38 -20.41
C SER A 422 16.64 -0.62 -21.14
N GLN A 423 16.78 0.69 -20.88
CA GLN A 423 17.89 1.51 -21.39
C GLN A 423 19.24 0.98 -20.93
N ALA A 424 19.42 0.71 -19.64
CA ALA A 424 20.65 0.16 -19.10
C ALA A 424 21.00 -1.23 -19.67
N GLY A 425 19.99 -2.03 -20.01
CA GLY A 425 20.13 -3.34 -20.64
C GLY A 425 20.30 -3.32 -22.16
N GLY A 426 20.22 -2.16 -22.83
CA GLY A 426 20.21 -2.07 -24.30
C GLY A 426 18.94 -2.63 -24.96
N ASP A 427 17.85 -2.78 -24.21
CA ASP A 427 16.58 -3.34 -24.66
C ASP A 427 15.69 -2.26 -25.31
N LEU A 428 15.89 -2.04 -26.62
CA LEU A 428 15.12 -1.05 -27.38
C LEU A 428 13.62 -1.34 -27.38
N GLU A 429 13.21 -2.61 -27.46
CA GLU A 429 11.79 -2.99 -27.49
C GLU A 429 11.13 -2.75 -26.12
N GLY A 430 11.85 -2.99 -25.03
CA GLY A 430 11.43 -2.62 -23.69
C GLY A 430 11.23 -1.11 -23.51
N ILE A 431 12.16 -0.29 -24.04
CA ILE A 431 12.01 1.18 -24.04
C ILE A 431 10.73 1.59 -24.75
N LYS A 432 10.54 1.13 -26.00
CA LYS A 432 9.37 1.51 -26.82
C LYS A 432 8.06 1.05 -26.20
N ARG A 433 8.02 -0.15 -25.62
CA ARG A 433 6.86 -0.68 -24.88
C ARG A 433 6.54 0.18 -23.66
N HIS A 434 7.51 0.50 -22.82
CA HIS A 434 7.25 1.34 -21.65
C HIS A 434 6.90 2.77 -22.02
N ALA A 435 7.40 3.28 -23.15
CA ALA A 435 7.02 4.58 -23.68
C ALA A 435 5.55 4.61 -24.12
N GLU A 436 5.06 3.56 -24.79
CA GLU A 436 3.64 3.42 -25.12
C GLU A 436 2.78 3.38 -23.86
N LEU A 437 3.16 2.56 -22.88
CA LEU A 437 2.44 2.43 -21.62
C LEU A 437 2.31 3.77 -20.90
N VAL A 438 3.38 4.57 -20.85
CA VAL A 438 3.36 5.94 -20.28
C VAL A 438 2.44 6.85 -21.09
N PHE A 439 2.53 6.85 -22.42
CA PHE A 439 1.66 7.68 -23.26
C PHE A 439 0.18 7.34 -23.05
N ASN A 440 -0.17 6.07 -23.15
CA ASN A 440 -1.56 5.60 -23.07
C ASN A 440 -2.16 5.85 -21.68
N LEU A 441 -1.37 5.78 -20.61
CA LEU A 441 -1.79 6.15 -19.26
C LEU A 441 -2.06 7.65 -19.13
N VAL A 442 -1.15 8.49 -19.65
CA VAL A 442 -1.28 9.95 -19.51
C VAL A 442 -2.47 10.48 -20.33
N SER A 443 -2.65 9.96 -21.54
CA SER A 443 -3.68 10.42 -22.49
C SER A 443 -5.07 9.84 -22.20
N GLY A 444 -5.14 8.57 -21.77
CA GLY A 444 -6.39 7.85 -21.60
C GLY A 444 -6.93 7.24 -22.90
N SER A 445 -7.91 6.34 -22.77
CA SER A 445 -8.38 5.44 -23.83
C SER A 445 -9.25 6.06 -24.92
N LEU A 446 -9.73 7.29 -24.72
CA LEU A 446 -10.52 8.07 -25.68
C LEU A 446 -9.65 9.10 -26.42
N ASP A 447 -8.35 9.21 -26.10
CA ASP A 447 -7.43 10.04 -26.87
C ASP A 447 -7.30 9.50 -28.31
N PRO A 448 -7.36 10.34 -29.34
CA PRO A 448 -7.27 9.90 -30.74
C PRO A 448 -5.97 9.16 -31.10
N GLN A 449 -4.90 9.37 -30.33
CA GLN A 449 -3.61 8.72 -30.52
C GLN A 449 -3.43 7.50 -29.60
N PHE A 450 -4.41 7.17 -28.75
CA PHE A 450 -4.35 5.97 -27.93
C PHE A 450 -4.27 4.71 -28.81
N GLY A 451 -3.37 3.80 -28.47
CA GLY A 451 -3.25 2.52 -29.17
C GLY A 451 -1.85 1.92 -29.15
N ASP A 452 -1.58 1.10 -30.17
CA ASP A 452 -0.29 0.48 -30.42
C ASP A 452 0.64 1.51 -31.10
N LEU A 453 1.50 2.11 -30.30
CA LEU A 453 2.44 3.16 -30.70
C LEU A 453 3.83 2.60 -30.99
N ASN A 454 4.19 1.45 -30.41
CA ASN A 454 5.49 0.82 -30.64
C ASN A 454 5.50 -0.09 -31.89
N GLY A 455 4.33 -0.42 -32.43
CA GLY A 455 4.12 -1.22 -33.64
C GLY A 455 4.17 -2.74 -33.41
N ASP A 456 4.00 -3.21 -32.17
CA ASP A 456 4.07 -4.63 -31.82
C ASP A 456 2.73 -5.39 -31.97
N SER A 457 1.72 -4.71 -32.53
CA SER A 457 0.34 -5.17 -32.71
C SER A 457 -0.42 -5.40 -31.41
N ARG A 458 0.03 -4.83 -30.29
CA ARG A 458 -0.63 -4.94 -28.98
C ARG A 458 -0.75 -3.56 -28.34
N PRO A 459 -1.91 -2.90 -28.42
CA PRO A 459 -2.14 -1.69 -27.64
C PRO A 459 -2.14 -2.04 -26.14
N GLN A 460 -1.27 -1.40 -25.36
CA GLN A 460 -1.18 -1.64 -23.92
C GLN A 460 -1.37 -0.36 -23.11
N ASN A 461 -2.07 -0.48 -21.99
CA ASN A 461 -2.24 0.60 -21.04
C ASN A 461 -2.13 0.03 -19.62
N PRO A 462 -1.20 0.53 -18.78
CA PRO A 462 -1.11 0.10 -17.39
C PRO A 462 -2.10 0.81 -16.48
N GLY A 463 -2.67 1.93 -16.95
CA GLY A 463 -3.65 2.71 -16.22
C GLY A 463 -5.07 2.20 -16.36
N ASP A 464 -6.01 2.94 -15.76
CA ASP A 464 -7.45 2.64 -15.80
C ASP A 464 -8.15 3.11 -17.09
N GLY A 465 -7.42 3.79 -17.98
CA GLY A 465 -7.93 4.34 -19.24
C GLY A 465 -8.60 5.69 -19.11
N PHE A 466 -8.68 6.28 -17.91
CA PHE A 466 -9.31 7.58 -17.71
C PHE A 466 -8.42 8.75 -18.15
N GLY A 467 -7.09 8.59 -18.06
CA GLY A 467 -6.13 9.61 -18.45
C GLY A 467 -5.83 10.62 -17.34
N LEU A 468 -4.59 11.10 -17.30
CA LEU A 468 -4.20 12.23 -16.47
C LEU A 468 -4.65 13.56 -17.10
N LEU A 469 -4.50 13.66 -18.42
CA LEU A 469 -4.86 14.82 -19.24
C LEU A 469 -6.24 14.66 -19.89
N GLN A 470 -6.61 15.62 -20.73
CA GLN A 470 -7.85 15.54 -21.51
C GLN A 470 -7.90 14.26 -22.34
N ASN A 471 -8.99 13.51 -22.20
CA ASN A 471 -9.17 12.19 -22.77
C ASN A 471 -10.33 12.25 -23.78
N GLY A 472 -10.04 12.66 -25.00
CA GLY A 472 -11.07 12.98 -26.00
C GLY A 472 -11.98 14.12 -25.53
N GLY A 473 -13.29 13.84 -25.41
CA GLY A 473 -14.29 14.81 -24.97
C GLY A 473 -14.38 15.01 -23.45
N GLN A 474 -13.73 14.16 -22.64
CA GLN A 474 -13.81 14.22 -21.18
C GLN A 474 -12.52 14.80 -20.55
N ALA A 475 -12.68 15.42 -19.38
CA ALA A 475 -11.55 15.87 -18.58
C ALA A 475 -10.87 14.67 -17.89
N GLY A 476 -9.53 14.66 -17.84
CA GLY A 476 -8.77 13.69 -17.05
C GLY A 476 -8.63 14.07 -15.58
N TYR A 477 -7.96 13.20 -14.82
CA TYR A 477 -7.82 13.32 -13.37
C TYR A 477 -7.26 14.67 -12.91
N ILE A 478 -6.29 15.24 -13.62
CA ILE A 478 -5.64 16.50 -13.23
C ILE A 478 -6.63 17.65 -13.24
N LYS A 479 -7.39 17.79 -14.34
CA LYS A 479 -8.36 18.88 -14.48
C LYS A 479 -9.53 18.72 -13.50
N LEU A 480 -10.05 17.51 -13.33
CA LEU A 480 -11.12 17.25 -12.36
C LEU A 480 -10.66 17.53 -10.93
N THR A 481 -9.45 17.13 -10.56
CA THR A 481 -8.88 17.44 -9.24
C THR A 481 -8.80 18.95 -8.99
N GLY A 482 -8.23 19.71 -9.94
CA GLY A 482 -8.13 21.18 -9.81
C GLY A 482 -9.49 21.88 -9.77
N ASP A 483 -10.39 21.55 -10.70
CA ASP A 483 -11.71 22.19 -10.80
C ASP A 483 -12.58 21.88 -9.59
N THR A 484 -12.55 20.64 -9.08
CA THR A 484 -13.31 20.25 -7.88
C THR A 484 -12.75 20.91 -6.63
N ALA A 485 -11.42 21.09 -6.52
CA ALA A 485 -10.83 21.85 -5.43
C ALA A 485 -11.26 23.32 -5.45
N VAL A 486 -11.30 23.94 -6.63
CA VAL A 486 -11.84 25.29 -6.82
C VAL A 486 -13.32 25.37 -6.44
N ALA A 487 -14.11 24.36 -6.80
CA ALA A 487 -15.53 24.30 -6.42
C ALA A 487 -15.73 24.21 -4.90
N ALA A 488 -14.91 23.42 -4.20
CA ALA A 488 -14.92 23.36 -2.74
C ALA A 488 -14.51 24.70 -2.10
N ALA A 489 -13.43 25.32 -2.58
CA ALA A 489 -12.96 26.62 -2.10
C ALA A 489 -13.96 27.76 -2.37
N GLY A 490 -14.71 27.66 -3.47
CA GLY A 490 -15.73 28.62 -3.88
C GLY A 490 -17.11 28.40 -3.25
N ALA A 491 -17.29 27.34 -2.47
CA ALA A 491 -18.57 27.08 -1.80
C ALA A 491 -18.91 28.23 -0.83
N PRO A 492 -20.19 28.66 -0.73
CA PRO A 492 -20.58 29.76 0.14
C PRO A 492 -20.23 29.58 1.62
N ASP A 493 -20.12 28.33 2.09
CA ASP A 493 -19.78 27.95 3.46
C ASP A 493 -18.33 27.48 3.63
N ALA A 494 -17.48 27.63 2.61
CA ALA A 494 -16.09 27.21 2.66
C ALA A 494 -15.34 27.91 3.81
N SER A 495 -14.72 27.11 4.68
CA SER A 495 -13.82 27.61 5.72
C SER A 495 -12.54 28.17 5.12
N ASP A 496 -11.80 28.97 5.89
CA ASP A 496 -10.52 29.52 5.42
C ASP A 496 -9.49 28.41 5.16
N SER A 497 -9.54 27.32 5.93
CA SER A 497 -8.76 26.10 5.67
C SER A 497 -9.08 25.51 4.29
N ILE A 498 -10.36 25.36 3.96
CA ILE A 498 -10.79 24.83 2.65
C ILE A 498 -10.34 25.75 1.52
N LYS A 499 -10.41 27.07 1.70
CA LYS A 499 -9.94 28.03 0.68
C LYS A 499 -8.44 27.94 0.43
N VAL A 500 -7.64 27.93 1.50
CA VAL A 500 -6.18 27.84 1.41
C VAL A 500 -5.76 26.52 0.78
N HIS A 501 -6.25 25.40 1.29
CA HIS A 501 -5.84 24.09 0.80
C HIS A 501 -6.45 23.77 -0.57
N GLY A 502 -7.65 24.25 -0.88
CA GLY A 502 -8.21 24.17 -2.24
C GLY A 502 -7.34 24.88 -3.26
N GLU A 503 -6.76 26.03 -2.90
CA GLU A 503 -5.80 26.73 -3.74
C GLU A 503 -4.49 25.95 -3.92
N HIS A 504 -3.99 25.29 -2.87
CA HIS A 504 -2.81 24.42 -2.97
C HIS A 504 -3.04 23.21 -3.90
N VAL A 505 -4.22 22.60 -3.84
CA VAL A 505 -4.61 21.51 -4.77
C VAL A 505 -4.71 22.04 -6.20
N ARG A 506 -5.27 23.24 -6.40
CA ARG A 506 -5.34 23.90 -7.72
C ARG A 506 -3.95 24.15 -8.31
N ILE A 507 -3.02 24.70 -7.51
CA ILE A 507 -1.63 24.94 -7.92
C ILE A 507 -0.96 23.61 -8.31
N SER A 508 -1.13 22.57 -7.49
CA SER A 508 -0.61 21.23 -7.79
C SER A 508 -1.16 20.71 -9.12
N ALA A 509 -2.47 20.84 -9.36
CA ALA A 509 -3.08 20.44 -10.63
C ALA A 509 -2.51 21.20 -11.84
N GLU A 510 -2.16 22.49 -11.69
CA GLU A 510 -1.53 23.26 -12.76
C GLU A 510 -0.11 22.79 -13.08
N ASN A 511 0.69 22.53 -12.05
CA ASN A 511 2.04 21.97 -12.19
C ASN A 511 1.98 20.61 -12.90
N LEU A 512 1.11 19.72 -12.41
CA LEU A 512 0.88 18.39 -12.95
C LEU A 512 0.46 18.45 -14.42
N ARG A 513 -0.44 19.36 -14.80
CA ARG A 513 -0.85 19.53 -16.20
C ARG A 513 0.34 19.83 -17.09
N GLY A 514 1.23 20.73 -16.66
CA GLY A 514 2.43 21.11 -17.41
C GLY A 514 3.42 19.97 -17.56
N TRP A 515 3.73 19.28 -16.45
CA TRP A 515 4.67 18.17 -16.47
C TRP A 515 4.13 16.94 -17.20
N SER A 516 2.86 16.58 -17.00
CA SER A 516 2.25 15.45 -17.69
C SER A 516 2.14 15.69 -19.19
N ALA A 517 1.92 16.92 -19.64
CA ALA A 517 1.98 17.25 -21.07
C ALA A 517 3.38 17.00 -21.65
N GLN A 518 4.44 17.44 -20.96
CA GLN A 518 5.81 17.16 -21.39
C GLN A 518 6.15 15.67 -21.37
N ALA A 519 5.73 14.96 -20.33
CA ALA A 519 5.93 13.52 -20.18
C ALA A 519 5.27 12.75 -21.33
N ARG A 520 4.03 13.12 -21.70
CA ARG A 520 3.31 12.53 -22.83
C ARG A 520 4.07 12.71 -24.15
N GLU A 521 4.56 13.92 -24.43
CA GLU A 521 5.28 14.18 -25.69
C GLU A 521 6.63 13.42 -25.74
N LEU A 522 7.38 13.36 -24.64
CA LEU A 522 8.61 12.57 -24.56
C LEU A 522 8.33 11.07 -24.74
N ALA A 523 7.29 10.56 -24.10
CA ALA A 523 6.86 9.18 -24.26
C ALA A 523 6.51 8.88 -25.73
N LEU A 524 5.76 9.75 -26.41
CA LEU A 524 5.45 9.59 -27.83
C LEU A 524 6.69 9.61 -28.74
N GLN A 525 7.72 10.37 -28.39
CA GLN A 525 8.99 10.35 -29.12
C GLN A 525 9.73 9.01 -28.90
N LEU A 526 9.74 8.52 -27.66
CA LEU A 526 10.43 7.30 -27.27
C LEU A 526 9.80 6.03 -27.85
N THR A 527 8.50 6.02 -28.17
CA THR A 527 7.89 4.89 -28.92
C THR A 527 8.49 4.70 -30.31
N ARG A 528 9.13 5.75 -30.87
CA ARG A 528 9.79 5.74 -32.18
C ARG A 528 11.32 5.67 -32.08
N ALA A 529 11.85 5.36 -30.90
CA ALA A 529 13.28 5.18 -30.69
C ALA A 529 13.85 4.14 -31.67
N THR A 530 15.02 4.43 -32.25
CA THR A 530 15.74 3.54 -33.17
C THR A 530 17.02 2.97 -32.56
N ASP A 531 17.46 3.53 -31.45
CA ASP A 531 18.68 3.15 -30.74
C ASP A 531 18.51 3.36 -29.24
N ALA A 532 18.86 2.35 -28.44
CA ALA A 532 18.62 2.34 -27.00
C ALA A 532 19.61 3.22 -26.22
N VAL A 533 20.77 3.54 -26.79
CA VAL A 533 21.82 4.30 -26.10
C VAL A 533 21.58 5.81 -26.24
N SER A 534 21.28 6.27 -27.45
CA SER A 534 21.11 7.68 -27.78
C SER A 534 19.89 8.34 -27.14
N VAL A 535 18.88 7.56 -26.75
CA VAL A 535 17.65 8.06 -26.13
C VAL A 535 17.74 8.21 -24.61
N LYS A 536 18.88 7.90 -24.00
CA LYS A 536 19.07 8.02 -22.54
C LYS A 536 18.71 9.41 -21.99
N PRO A 537 19.12 10.55 -22.61
CA PRO A 537 18.76 11.87 -22.08
C PRO A 537 17.25 12.10 -22.00
N GLN A 538 16.48 11.62 -22.98
CA GLN A 538 15.03 11.72 -23.01
C GLN A 538 14.38 10.84 -21.92
N ILE A 539 14.94 9.66 -21.66
CA ILE A 539 14.48 8.76 -20.60
C ILE A 539 14.77 9.36 -19.22
N ASP A 540 15.96 9.92 -19.01
CA ASP A 540 16.32 10.61 -17.77
C ASP A 540 15.39 11.81 -17.53
N GLN A 541 15.11 12.61 -18.56
CA GLN A 541 14.16 13.73 -18.47
C GLN A 541 12.74 13.26 -18.15
N LEU A 542 12.28 12.19 -18.80
CA LEU A 542 10.96 11.61 -18.54
C LEU A 542 10.87 11.07 -17.10
N LEU A 543 11.93 10.45 -16.57
CA LEU A 543 11.99 10.02 -15.17
C LEU A 543 11.91 11.20 -14.21
N THR A 544 12.67 12.29 -14.45
CA THR A 544 12.61 13.51 -13.62
C THR A 544 11.21 14.13 -13.63
N LEU A 545 10.57 14.21 -14.79
CA LEU A 545 9.17 14.68 -14.88
C LEU A 545 8.23 13.78 -14.09
N SER A 546 8.42 12.46 -14.15
CA SER A 546 7.58 11.49 -13.45
C SER A 546 7.73 11.57 -11.94
N GLN A 547 8.96 11.77 -11.46
CA GLN A 547 9.24 12.04 -10.04
C GLN A 547 8.57 13.34 -9.59
N SER A 548 8.68 14.41 -10.41
CA SER A 548 8.02 15.70 -10.14
C SER A 548 6.49 15.57 -10.12
N ILE A 549 5.92 14.79 -11.04
CA ILE A 549 4.48 14.51 -11.10
C ILE A 549 4.00 13.76 -9.85
N SER A 550 4.72 12.73 -9.41
CA SER A 550 4.31 11.92 -8.25
C SER A 550 4.55 12.66 -6.93
N ARG A 551 5.77 13.17 -6.70
CA ARG A 551 6.22 13.69 -5.41
C ARG A 551 6.38 15.21 -5.34
N GLY A 552 6.48 15.86 -6.48
CA GLY A 552 6.88 17.26 -6.58
C GLY A 552 8.38 17.44 -6.81
N ALA A 553 8.80 18.70 -6.91
CA ALA A 553 10.19 19.08 -7.12
C ALA A 553 10.54 20.28 -6.22
N ASP A 554 11.67 20.24 -5.54
CA ASP A 554 12.19 21.40 -4.82
C ASP A 554 12.90 22.34 -5.82
N VAL A 555 12.17 23.32 -6.34
CA VAL A 555 12.70 24.25 -7.36
C VAL A 555 13.55 25.35 -6.74
N ASN A 556 13.25 25.73 -5.50
CA ASN A 556 13.93 26.83 -4.83
C ASN A 556 15.17 26.38 -4.02
N GLY A 557 15.32 25.07 -3.77
CA GLY A 557 16.46 24.44 -3.13
C GLY A 557 16.48 24.53 -1.61
N ASP A 558 15.33 24.76 -0.96
CA ASP A 558 15.22 24.91 0.49
C ASP A 558 15.05 23.57 1.25
N GLY A 559 15.02 22.46 0.52
CA GLY A 559 14.86 21.11 1.04
C GLY A 559 13.41 20.72 1.30
N ARG A 560 12.43 21.52 0.85
CA ARG A 560 11.00 21.24 0.96
C ARG A 560 10.33 21.25 -0.42
N ILE A 561 9.16 20.64 -0.47
CA ILE A 561 8.28 20.71 -1.63
C ILE A 561 7.04 21.45 -1.15
N ASP A 562 6.94 22.72 -1.53
CA ASP A 562 5.85 23.57 -1.09
C ASP A 562 4.68 23.57 -2.10
N PRO A 563 3.46 23.94 -1.67
CA PRO A 563 2.30 24.04 -2.53
C PRO A 563 2.34 25.27 -3.45
N VAL A 564 3.46 25.49 -4.13
CA VAL A 564 3.75 26.65 -4.97
C VAL A 564 3.92 26.25 -6.44
N PRO A 565 3.78 27.21 -7.38
CA PRO A 565 4.02 26.96 -8.80
C PRO A 565 5.42 26.37 -9.04
N GLY A 566 5.46 25.26 -9.77
CA GLY A 566 6.69 24.54 -10.10
C GLY A 566 7.16 23.52 -9.07
N GLU A 567 6.54 23.40 -7.88
CA GLU A 567 7.00 22.45 -6.86
C GLU A 567 6.00 21.34 -6.55
N ALA A 568 4.75 21.72 -6.30
CA ALA A 568 3.73 20.80 -5.80
C ALA A 568 3.37 19.69 -6.80
N GLY A 569 3.55 18.43 -6.39
CA GLY A 569 3.16 17.22 -7.12
C GLY A 569 1.87 16.58 -6.61
N THR A 570 1.61 15.35 -7.04
CA THR A 570 0.35 14.64 -6.71
C THR A 570 0.23 14.28 -5.23
N LEU A 571 1.34 13.92 -4.57
CA LEU A 571 1.33 13.63 -3.13
C LEU A 571 0.85 14.83 -2.32
N LEU A 572 1.37 16.03 -2.62
CA LEU A 572 0.99 17.26 -1.95
C LEU A 572 -0.46 17.66 -2.28
N ALA A 573 -0.92 17.44 -3.51
CA ALA A 573 -2.32 17.61 -3.88
C ALA A 573 -3.24 16.72 -3.04
N TYR A 574 -2.85 15.45 -2.83
CA TYR A 574 -3.61 14.50 -2.03
C TYR A 574 -3.68 14.93 -0.55
N GLU A 575 -2.52 15.31 0.01
CA GLU A 575 -2.42 15.78 1.39
C GLU A 575 -3.25 17.05 1.62
N HIS A 576 -3.18 18.02 0.71
CA HIS A 576 -3.98 19.23 0.79
C HIS A 576 -5.47 18.97 0.62
N ALA A 577 -5.87 18.00 -0.21
CA ALA A 577 -7.26 17.58 -0.24
C ALA A 577 -7.71 17.02 1.13
N GLN A 578 -6.88 16.24 1.83
CA GLN A 578 -7.18 15.77 3.19
C GLN A 578 -7.30 16.93 4.19
N TYR A 579 -6.46 17.96 4.07
CA TYR A 579 -6.59 19.16 4.91
C TYR A 579 -7.89 19.93 4.69
N MET A 580 -8.42 19.96 3.46
CA MET A 580 -9.74 20.54 3.19
C MET A 580 -10.86 19.79 3.94
N ALA A 581 -10.71 18.48 4.13
CA ALA A 581 -11.67 17.65 4.86
C ALA A 581 -11.57 17.77 6.39
N GLY A 582 -10.57 18.50 6.91
CA GLY A 582 -10.36 18.69 8.34
C GLY A 582 -11.38 19.62 9.00
N PHE A 583 -11.52 19.45 10.31
CA PHE A 583 -12.39 20.23 11.17
C PHE A 583 -11.60 21.31 11.91
N GLY A 584 -12.12 22.54 11.90
CA GLY A 584 -11.77 23.54 12.90
C GLY A 584 -12.63 23.31 14.14
N ILE A 585 -12.02 23.00 15.28
CA ILE A 585 -12.77 22.71 16.52
C ILE A 585 -13.18 24.03 17.18
N VAL A 586 -14.47 24.23 17.40
CA VAL A 586 -15.00 25.44 18.05
C VAL A 586 -15.81 25.10 19.30
N PRO A 587 -15.74 25.94 20.35
CA PRO A 587 -16.52 25.74 21.56
C PRO A 587 -18.01 26.02 21.29
N VAL A 588 -18.89 25.24 21.91
CA VAL A 588 -20.33 25.51 21.89
C VAL A 588 -20.60 26.80 22.68
N GLN A 589 -21.16 27.81 22.04
CA GLN A 589 -21.57 29.04 22.74
C GLN A 589 -22.83 28.75 23.58
N PRO A 590 -22.88 29.22 24.84
CA PRO A 590 -24.02 28.99 25.74
C PRO A 590 -25.32 29.67 25.31
#